data_AF-A0A914NFI5-F1
#
_entry.id   AF-A0A914NFI5-F1
#
_cell.length_a   1.000
_cell.length_b   1.000
_cell.length_c   1.000
_cell.angle_alpha   90.00
_cell.angle_beta   90.00
_cell.angle_gamma   90.00
#
_symmetry.space_group_name_H-M   'P 1'
#
loop_
_entity.id
_entity.type
_entity.pdbx_description
1 polymer ?
#
loop_
_entity_poly.entity_id
_entity_poly.type
_entity_poly.pdbx_seq_one_letter_code
_entity_poly.pdbx_strand_id
1 'polypeptide(L)'
;MANKILKVVVPRIDPPYLNAINYSNQCNDGTMLYGPGIVWEILCDMASRLNLTYEIENVEIEGWGKRFENDTWTGAFGCLKEGKAEILAGGSMMTPDRNKAFDFSDPIGYQSSSILIKVPRRENFVAQMLAYAFGWKIWLSIIGCFVLAGFAYRFIQNQNFGFRRTTQTKFFYTNHSLSSRILIATVWICSLFLMAFFGANLVALFAHGASKLPFESWLPNILFFKFSWAKR
;
A
#
# COMPACT_ATOMS: atom_id res chain seq x y z
N MET A 1 -38.23 -42.00 -5.50
CA MET A 1 -36.78 -41.79 -5.70
C MET A 1 -36.16 -41.77 -4.32
N ALA A 2 -35.08 -42.52 -4.09
CA ALA A 2 -34.51 -42.71 -2.76
C ALA A 2 -34.07 -41.38 -2.14
N ASN A 3 -34.38 -41.19 -0.84
CA ASN A 3 -33.94 -40.05 -0.04
C ASN A 3 -32.44 -40.20 0.25
N LYS A 4 -31.60 -39.90 -0.75
CA LYS A 4 -30.14 -40.05 -0.66
C LYS A 4 -29.57 -38.81 0.04
N ILE A 5 -28.85 -39.04 1.13
CA ILE A 5 -28.13 -37.98 1.85
C ILE A 5 -26.83 -37.71 1.11
N LEU A 6 -26.65 -36.47 0.66
CA LEU A 6 -25.46 -36.03 -0.04
C LEU A 6 -24.31 -35.79 0.94
N LYS A 7 -23.14 -36.36 0.65
CA LYS A 7 -21.93 -36.17 1.45
C LYS A 7 -21.17 -34.95 0.99
N VAL A 8 -21.14 -33.92 1.83
CA VAL A 8 -20.46 -32.64 1.55
C VAL A 8 -19.18 -32.57 2.36
N VAL A 9 -18.06 -32.29 1.70
CA VAL A 9 -16.78 -32.05 2.38
C VAL A 9 -16.34 -30.61 2.16
N VAL A 10 -15.89 -29.95 3.22
CA VAL A 10 -15.35 -28.60 3.18
C VAL A 10 -13.82 -28.65 3.29
N PRO A 11 -13.08 -28.31 2.22
CA PRO A 11 -11.63 -28.45 2.17
C PRO A 11 -10.86 -27.51 3.10
N ARG A 12 -11.36 -26.27 3.21
CA ARG A 12 -10.72 -25.19 3.95
C ARG A 12 -11.73 -24.07 4.22
N ILE A 13 -11.55 -23.40 5.34
CA ILE A 13 -12.26 -22.17 5.68
C ILE A 13 -11.52 -20.99 5.01
N ASP A 14 -12.15 -20.38 4.02
CA ASP A 14 -11.61 -19.28 3.21
C ASP A 14 -12.65 -18.14 3.10
N PRO A 15 -12.62 -17.13 3.99
CA PRO A 15 -13.49 -15.96 3.90
C PRO A 15 -13.24 -15.20 2.58
N PRO A 16 -14.29 -14.72 1.87
CA PRO A 16 -15.72 -14.66 2.24
C PRO A 16 -16.56 -15.86 1.77
N TYR A 17 -15.94 -16.92 1.23
CA TYR A 17 -16.68 -18.03 0.60
C TYR A 17 -17.27 -18.98 1.64
N LEU A 18 -16.49 -19.33 2.66
CA LEU A 18 -16.88 -20.18 3.78
C LEU A 18 -16.22 -19.65 5.05
N ASN A 19 -17.05 -19.43 6.07
CA ASN A 19 -16.61 -19.02 7.39
C ASN A 19 -16.82 -20.16 8.39
N ALA A 20 -16.09 -20.15 9.50
CA ALA A 20 -16.39 -21.00 10.64
C ALA A 20 -17.16 -20.17 11.67
N ILE A 21 -18.30 -20.68 12.11
CA ILE A 21 -19.02 -20.14 13.27
C ILE A 21 -18.61 -20.94 14.50
N ASN A 22 -18.10 -20.25 15.51
CA ASN A 22 -17.87 -20.85 16.81
C ASN A 22 -19.05 -20.46 17.72
N TYR A 23 -20.18 -21.16 17.58
CA TYR A 23 -21.24 -21.05 18.58
C TYR A 23 -20.86 -21.93 19.77
N SER A 24 -20.06 -21.36 20.67
CA SER A 24 -19.57 -22.03 21.89
C SER A 24 -20.67 -22.52 22.85
N ASN A 25 -21.94 -22.21 22.57
CA ASN A 25 -23.06 -22.47 23.48
C ASN A 25 -24.13 -23.40 22.89
N GLN A 26 -23.96 -23.92 21.66
CA GLN A 26 -24.94 -24.83 21.01
C GLN A 26 -24.34 -26.12 20.44
N CYS A 27 -23.02 -26.26 20.34
CA CYS A 27 -22.37 -27.50 19.89
C CYS A 27 -21.87 -28.33 21.08
N ASN A 28 -22.73 -29.20 21.63
CA ASN A 28 -22.28 -30.25 22.55
C ASN A 28 -21.72 -31.49 21.82
N ASP A 29 -21.81 -31.53 20.48
CA ASP A 29 -21.52 -32.73 19.67
C ASP A 29 -20.22 -32.67 18.85
N GLY A 30 -19.36 -31.67 19.07
CA GLY A 30 -18.05 -31.58 18.40
C GLY A 30 -18.11 -31.36 16.87
N THR A 31 -19.30 -31.15 16.31
CA THR A 31 -19.49 -30.84 14.88
C THR A 31 -19.16 -29.37 14.62
N MET A 32 -18.15 -29.13 13.77
CA MET A 32 -17.89 -27.79 13.24
C MET A 32 -19.07 -27.37 12.37
N LEU A 33 -19.83 -26.37 12.84
CA LEU A 33 -20.85 -25.75 12.02
C LEU A 33 -20.17 -24.74 11.09
N TYR A 34 -20.39 -24.89 9.79
CA TYR A 34 -19.94 -23.92 8.80
C TYR A 34 -20.89 -22.72 8.81
N GLY A 35 -20.31 -21.52 8.86
CA GLY A 35 -20.98 -20.24 9.03
C GLY A 35 -21.40 -19.59 7.72
N PRO A 36 -22.02 -18.40 7.77
CA PRO A 36 -22.47 -17.71 6.57
C PRO A 36 -21.28 -17.43 5.64
N GLY A 37 -21.47 -17.69 4.36
CA GLY A 37 -20.47 -17.53 3.32
C GLY A 37 -21.13 -17.77 1.97
N ILE A 38 -20.57 -17.19 0.91
CA ILE A 38 -21.21 -17.22 -0.42
C ILE A 38 -21.50 -18.66 -0.87
N VAL A 39 -20.55 -19.57 -0.69
CA VAL A 39 -20.70 -20.98 -1.10
C VAL A 39 -21.70 -21.71 -0.19
N TRP A 40 -21.73 -21.36 1.09
CA TRP A 40 -22.68 -21.93 2.05
C TRP A 40 -24.13 -21.53 1.73
N GLU A 41 -24.36 -20.26 1.44
CA GLU A 41 -25.69 -19.76 1.07
C GLU A 41 -26.19 -20.38 -0.23
N ILE A 42 -25.31 -20.54 -1.23
CA ILE A 42 -25.63 -21.25 -2.47
C ILE A 42 -26.02 -22.71 -2.18
N LEU A 43 -25.25 -23.41 -1.34
CA LEU A 43 -25.55 -24.79 -0.97
C LEU A 43 -26.92 -24.90 -0.28
N CYS A 44 -27.22 -24.01 0.67
CA CYS A 44 -28.51 -23.99 1.37
C CYS A 44 -29.68 -23.65 0.43
N ASP A 45 -29.51 -22.67 -0.47
CA ASP A 45 -30.54 -22.31 -1.46
C ASP A 45 -30.78 -23.48 -2.43
N MET A 46 -29.72 -24.12 -2.93
CA MET A 46 -29.82 -25.32 -3.77
C MET A 46 -30.51 -26.48 -3.05
N ALA A 47 -30.15 -26.74 -1.79
CA ALA A 47 -30.76 -27.79 -1.00
C ALA A 47 -32.27 -27.55 -0.79
N SER A 48 -32.67 -26.29 -0.53
CA SER A 48 -34.07 -25.92 -0.35
C SER A 48 -34.89 -26.04 -1.64
N ARG A 49 -34.33 -25.61 -2.79
CA ARG A 49 -35.03 -25.64 -4.09
C ARG A 49 -35.16 -27.03 -4.66
N LEU A 50 -34.17 -27.89 -4.42
CA LEU A 50 -34.10 -29.24 -4.94
C LEU A 50 -34.59 -30.30 -3.94
N ASN A 51 -35.01 -29.89 -2.73
CA ASN A 51 -35.38 -30.79 -1.62
C ASN A 51 -34.30 -31.86 -1.36
N LEU A 52 -33.03 -31.44 -1.34
CA LEU A 52 -31.89 -32.33 -1.10
C LEU A 52 -31.57 -32.36 0.40
N THR A 53 -31.29 -33.56 0.91
CA THR A 53 -30.70 -33.73 2.24
C THR A 53 -29.19 -33.88 2.09
N TYR A 54 -28.42 -33.17 2.90
CA TYR A 54 -26.96 -33.27 2.88
C TYR A 54 -26.41 -33.37 4.31
N GLU A 55 -25.28 -34.06 4.43
CA GLU A 55 -24.52 -34.21 5.67
C GLU A 55 -23.09 -33.75 5.41
N ILE A 56 -22.54 -33.03 6.39
CA ILE A 56 -21.17 -32.54 6.30
C ILE A 56 -20.23 -33.59 6.90
N GLU A 57 -19.37 -34.14 6.06
CA GLU A 57 -18.42 -35.15 6.49
C GLU A 57 -17.12 -34.47 6.95
N ASN A 58 -16.82 -34.60 8.26
CA ASN A 58 -15.59 -34.10 8.86
C ASN A 58 -14.45 -35.06 8.55
N VAL A 59 -13.86 -34.92 7.36
CA VAL A 59 -12.67 -35.67 6.95
C VAL A 59 -11.42 -34.82 7.20
N GLU A 60 -10.42 -35.39 7.87
CA GLU A 60 -9.13 -34.74 8.03
C GLU A 60 -8.41 -34.70 6.66
N ILE A 61 -8.26 -33.49 6.10
CA ILE A 61 -7.75 -33.26 4.75
C ILE A 61 -6.72 -32.14 4.71
N GLU A 62 -5.66 -32.35 3.93
CA GLU A 62 -4.64 -31.34 3.64
C GLU A 62 -5.09 -30.41 2.50
N GLY A 63 -6.13 -29.61 2.76
CA GLY A 63 -6.68 -28.63 1.82
C GLY A 63 -7.23 -29.25 0.54
N TRP A 64 -7.06 -28.54 -0.59
CA TRP A 64 -7.60 -28.98 -1.89
C TRP A 64 -6.90 -30.22 -2.46
N GLY A 65 -5.61 -30.36 -2.20
CA GLY A 65 -4.76 -31.40 -2.77
C GLY A 65 -4.32 -31.18 -4.22
N LYS A 66 -3.49 -32.12 -4.70
CA LYS A 66 -2.78 -32.06 -5.99
C LYS A 66 -2.96 -33.37 -6.76
N ARG A 67 -2.81 -33.29 -8.08
CA ARG A 67 -2.73 -34.45 -8.95
C ARG A 67 -1.32 -35.01 -8.94
N PHE A 68 -1.19 -36.32 -8.79
CA PHE A 68 0.06 -37.05 -8.98
C PHE A 68 0.15 -37.61 -10.42
N GLU A 69 1.36 -38.00 -10.82
CA GLU A 69 1.62 -38.54 -12.18
C GLU A 69 0.88 -39.86 -12.45
N ASN A 70 0.60 -40.63 -11.40
CA ASN A 70 -0.18 -41.87 -11.43
C ASN A 70 -1.71 -41.62 -11.48
N ASP A 71 -2.14 -40.39 -11.78
CA ASP A 71 -3.54 -39.95 -11.81
C ASP A 71 -4.28 -40.03 -10.46
N THR A 72 -3.58 -40.24 -9.34
CA THR A 72 -4.19 -40.13 -8.02
C THR A 72 -4.28 -38.68 -7.57
N TRP A 73 -5.24 -38.39 -6.70
CA TRP A 73 -5.48 -37.06 -6.16
C TRP A 73 -5.39 -37.11 -4.63
N THR A 74 -4.80 -36.08 -4.04
CA THR A 74 -4.77 -35.89 -2.58
C THR A 74 -5.81 -34.89 -2.12
N GLY A 75 -5.93 -34.74 -0.80
CA GLY A 75 -6.81 -33.75 -0.16
C GLY A 75 -8.27 -33.94 -0.57
N ALA A 76 -9.00 -32.82 -0.65
CA ALA A 76 -10.42 -32.83 -0.97
C ALA A 76 -10.75 -33.46 -2.35
N PHE A 77 -9.94 -33.18 -3.38
CA PHE A 77 -10.15 -33.81 -4.70
C PHE A 77 -9.89 -35.32 -4.67
N GLY A 78 -8.98 -35.78 -3.80
CA GLY A 78 -8.82 -37.20 -3.50
C GLY A 78 -10.08 -37.81 -2.91
N CYS A 79 -10.67 -37.17 -1.90
CA CYS A 79 -11.93 -37.61 -1.28
C CYS A 79 -13.09 -37.69 -2.29
N LEU A 80 -13.15 -36.74 -3.23
CA LEU A 80 -14.15 -36.74 -4.30
C LEU A 80 -13.93 -37.91 -5.27
N LYS A 81 -12.67 -38.19 -5.66
CA LYS A 81 -12.36 -39.31 -6.57
C LYS A 81 -12.53 -40.69 -5.91
N GLU A 82 -12.28 -40.78 -4.61
CA GLU A 82 -12.47 -42.00 -3.81
C GLU A 82 -13.94 -42.27 -3.44
N GLY A 83 -14.87 -41.34 -3.76
CA GLY A 83 -16.29 -41.46 -3.42
C GLY A 83 -16.60 -41.25 -1.93
N LYS A 84 -15.65 -40.69 -1.17
CA LYS A 84 -15.86 -40.28 0.23
C LYS A 84 -16.68 -38.99 0.31
N ALA A 85 -16.52 -38.10 -0.67
CA ALA A 85 -17.33 -36.90 -0.84
C ALA A 85 -18.09 -36.97 -2.16
N GLU A 86 -19.31 -36.44 -2.19
CA GLU A 86 -20.08 -36.27 -3.44
C GLU A 86 -20.04 -34.82 -3.92
N ILE A 87 -19.96 -33.87 -2.99
CA ILE A 87 -19.84 -32.44 -3.29
C ILE A 87 -18.72 -31.85 -2.43
N LEU A 88 -17.89 -31.02 -3.06
CA LEU A 88 -16.93 -30.18 -2.36
C LEU A 88 -17.48 -28.76 -2.24
N ALA A 89 -17.70 -28.30 -1.01
CA ALA A 89 -18.11 -26.92 -0.76
C ALA A 89 -16.86 -26.08 -0.44
N GLY A 90 -16.47 -25.21 -1.38
CA GLY A 90 -15.41 -24.22 -1.16
C GLY A 90 -15.03 -23.42 -2.40
N GLY A 91 -14.22 -22.37 -2.22
CA GLY A 91 -13.72 -21.54 -3.30
C GLY A 91 -12.52 -22.17 -4.01
N SER A 92 -12.74 -23.18 -4.85
CA SER A 92 -11.65 -23.79 -5.63
C SER A 92 -11.36 -23.00 -6.90
N MET A 93 -10.08 -22.88 -7.26
CA MET A 93 -9.69 -22.37 -8.57
C MET A 93 -9.84 -23.47 -9.64
N MET A 94 -10.57 -23.16 -10.71
CA MET A 94 -10.68 -23.98 -11.91
C MET A 94 -9.35 -23.95 -12.67
N THR A 95 -8.52 -24.97 -12.48
CA THR A 95 -7.30 -25.17 -13.26
C THR A 95 -7.54 -26.21 -14.37
N PRO A 96 -6.82 -26.16 -15.50
CA PRO A 96 -7.02 -27.12 -16.60
C PRO A 96 -6.87 -28.57 -16.17
N ASP A 97 -5.95 -28.86 -15.24
CA ASP A 97 -5.74 -30.23 -14.75
C ASP A 97 -6.89 -30.73 -13.88
N ARG A 98 -7.53 -29.84 -13.11
CA ARG A 98 -8.71 -30.16 -12.30
C ARG A 98 -9.95 -30.30 -13.17
N ASN A 99 -10.16 -29.39 -14.11
CA ASN A 99 -11.32 -29.37 -15.00
C ASN A 99 -11.37 -30.57 -15.97
N LYS A 100 -10.24 -31.26 -16.18
CA LYS A 100 -10.21 -32.52 -16.94
C LYS A 100 -10.65 -33.74 -16.13
N ALA A 101 -10.56 -33.68 -14.80
CA ALA A 101 -10.82 -34.81 -13.91
C ALA A 101 -12.13 -34.68 -13.12
N PHE A 102 -12.60 -33.45 -12.91
CA PHE A 102 -13.79 -33.13 -12.12
C PHE A 102 -14.62 -32.06 -12.81
N ASP A 103 -15.92 -32.14 -12.61
CA ASP A 103 -16.87 -31.12 -13.04
C ASP A 103 -16.96 -30.00 -12.00
N PHE A 104 -17.00 -28.77 -12.47
CA PHE A 104 -17.12 -27.56 -11.66
C PHE A 104 -18.45 -26.87 -11.95
N SER A 105 -18.97 -26.16 -10.95
CA SER A 105 -20.05 -25.19 -11.16
C SER A 105 -19.54 -23.99 -11.95
N ASP A 106 -20.47 -23.17 -12.44
CA ASP A 106 -20.12 -21.89 -13.05
C ASP A 106 -19.31 -21.03 -12.06
N PRO A 107 -18.23 -20.37 -12.53
CA PRO A 107 -17.37 -19.59 -11.66
C PRO A 107 -18.12 -18.41 -11.06
N ILE A 108 -18.10 -18.31 -9.73
CA ILE A 108 -18.70 -17.19 -8.97
C ILE A 108 -17.95 -15.88 -9.25
N GLY A 109 -16.66 -15.96 -9.60
CA GLY A 109 -15.85 -14.80 -9.96
C GLY A 109 -14.48 -15.17 -10.52
N TYR A 110 -13.80 -14.17 -11.06
CA TYR A 110 -12.44 -14.31 -11.58
C TYR A 110 -11.44 -13.73 -10.58
N GLN A 111 -10.37 -14.47 -10.31
CA GLN A 111 -9.28 -14.02 -9.44
C GLN A 111 -8.02 -13.72 -10.26
N SER A 112 -7.55 -12.48 -10.18
CA SER A 112 -6.26 -12.08 -10.76
C SER A 112 -5.12 -12.25 -9.73
N SER A 113 -3.95 -12.72 -10.17
CA SER A 113 -2.75 -12.70 -9.34
C SER A 113 -2.17 -11.28 -9.26
N SER A 114 -2.12 -10.72 -8.05
CA SER A 114 -1.50 -9.42 -7.78
C SER A 114 -0.40 -9.54 -6.73
N ILE A 115 0.56 -8.63 -6.76
CA ILE A 115 1.61 -8.56 -5.74
C ILE A 115 1.18 -7.56 -4.67
N LEU A 116 1.12 -8.01 -3.42
CA LEU A 116 0.90 -7.13 -2.28
C LEU A 116 2.24 -6.57 -1.80
N ILE A 117 2.34 -5.23 -1.75
CA ILE A 117 3.57 -4.54 -1.33
C ILE A 117 3.23 -3.60 -0.20
N LYS A 118 4.09 -3.59 0.81
CA LYS A 118 3.98 -2.67 1.94
C LYS A 118 4.15 -1.24 1.43
N VAL A 119 3.17 -0.39 1.70
CA VAL A 119 3.26 1.05 1.43
C VAL A 119 4.49 1.60 2.17
N PRO A 120 5.42 2.27 1.48
CA PRO A 120 6.59 2.84 2.14
C PRO A 120 6.14 3.86 3.18
N ARG A 121 6.65 3.75 4.41
CA ARG A 121 6.38 4.75 5.44
C ARG A 121 7.04 6.06 5.03
N ARG A 122 6.29 7.15 5.02
CA ARG A 122 6.86 8.50 4.95
C ARG A 122 7.53 8.76 6.29
N GLU A 123 8.85 8.86 6.32
CA GLU A 123 9.54 9.34 7.51
C GLU A 123 9.23 10.83 7.67
N ASN A 124 8.59 11.17 8.78
CA ASN A 124 8.19 12.53 9.08
C ASN A 124 9.40 13.31 9.59
N PHE A 125 10.08 14.04 8.71
CA PHE A 125 11.02 15.06 9.13
C PHE A 125 10.65 16.39 8.48
N VAL A 126 9.76 17.13 9.16
CA VAL A 126 9.29 18.48 8.76
C VAL A 126 10.47 19.40 8.43
N ALA A 127 11.59 19.28 9.16
CA ALA A 127 12.79 20.07 8.90
C ALA A 127 13.51 19.71 7.58
N GLN A 128 13.46 18.45 7.12
CA GLN A 128 14.00 18.04 5.81
C GLN A 128 13.09 18.59 4.73
N MET A 129 11.77 18.52 4.95
CA MET A 129 10.78 19.08 4.03
C MET A 129 10.98 20.58 3.79
N LEU A 130 11.24 21.34 4.85
CA LEU A 130 11.57 22.76 4.77
C LEU A 130 12.92 23.01 4.08
N ALA A 131 13.92 22.17 4.34
CA ALA A 131 15.22 22.26 3.66
C ALA A 131 15.13 21.92 2.17
N TYR A 132 14.22 21.03 1.76
CA TYR A 132 14.01 20.63 0.36
C TYR A 132 13.36 21.72 -0.50
N ALA A 133 12.73 22.74 0.08
CA ALA A 133 12.12 23.84 -0.68
C ALA A 133 13.14 24.62 -1.52
N PHE A 134 14.41 24.64 -1.10
CA PHE A 134 15.54 25.16 -1.89
C PHE A 134 16.70 24.16 -1.90
N GLY A 135 17.30 23.95 -3.07
CA GLY A 135 18.53 23.13 -3.16
C GLY A 135 19.69 23.77 -2.40
N TRP A 136 20.64 22.95 -1.92
CA TRP A 136 21.81 23.40 -1.17
C TRP A 136 22.59 24.54 -1.85
N LYS A 137 22.66 24.53 -3.19
CA LYS A 137 23.29 25.61 -3.98
C LYS A 137 22.61 26.97 -3.78
N ILE A 138 21.28 27.00 -3.67
CA ILE A 138 20.49 28.23 -3.48
C ILE A 138 20.69 28.75 -2.05
N TRP A 139 20.71 27.87 -1.05
CA TRP A 139 21.02 28.26 0.34
C TRP A 139 22.38 28.94 0.45
N LEU A 140 23.42 28.39 -0.18
CA LEU A 140 24.74 29.02 -0.24
C LEU A 140 24.70 30.39 -0.95
N SER A 141 23.92 30.52 -2.01
CA SER A 141 23.75 31.78 -2.74
C SER A 141 23.06 32.86 -1.89
N ILE A 142 22.03 32.48 -1.11
CA ILE A 142 21.34 33.39 -0.18
C ILE A 142 22.32 33.93 0.87
N ILE A 143 23.09 33.03 1.51
CA ILE A 143 24.11 33.42 2.49
C ILE A 143 25.14 34.36 1.85
N GLY A 144 25.64 34.01 0.66
CA GLY A 144 26.57 34.85 -0.09
C GLY A 144 26.02 36.25 -0.40
N CYS A 145 24.74 36.33 -0.80
CA CYS A 145 24.08 37.61 -1.08
C CYS A 145 24.00 38.51 0.16
N PHE A 146 23.64 37.98 1.32
CA PHE A 146 23.61 38.74 2.58
C PHE A 146 25.00 39.21 3.01
N VAL A 147 26.02 38.35 2.87
CA VAL A 147 27.41 38.72 3.17
C VAL A 147 27.89 39.84 2.26
N LEU A 148 27.64 39.75 0.94
CA LEU A 148 28.00 40.78 -0.03
C LEU A 148 27.25 42.10 0.22
N ALA A 149 25.95 42.04 0.54
CA ALA A 149 25.17 43.22 0.91
C ALA A 149 25.71 43.90 2.17
N GLY A 150 26.14 43.12 3.18
CA GLY A 150 26.78 43.62 4.39
C GLY A 150 28.12 44.31 4.11
N PHE A 151 28.97 43.70 3.25
CA PHE A 151 30.23 44.31 2.81
C PHE A 151 30.00 45.60 2.01
N ALA A 152 29.05 45.61 1.08
CA ALA A 152 28.71 46.79 0.30
C ALA A 152 28.21 47.94 1.20
N TYR A 153 27.37 47.62 2.19
CA TYR A 153 26.91 48.59 3.18
C TYR A 153 28.07 49.17 4.01
N ARG A 154 28.98 48.32 4.49
CA ARG A 154 30.20 48.75 5.21
C ARG A 154 31.10 49.62 4.35
N PHE A 155 31.26 49.29 3.07
CA PHE A 155 32.06 50.06 2.13
C PHE A 155 31.49 51.46 1.91
N ILE A 156 30.17 51.57 1.67
CA ILE A 156 29.49 52.86 1.52
C ILE A 156 29.61 53.72 2.79
N GLN A 157 29.53 53.11 3.97
CA GLN A 157 29.73 53.80 5.23
C GLN A 157 31.17 54.30 5.42
N ASN A 158 32.17 53.49 5.02
CA ASN A 158 33.58 53.87 5.14
C ASN A 158 33.94 55.05 4.22
N GLN A 159 33.39 55.11 3.00
CA GLN A 159 33.57 56.25 2.09
C GLN A 159 32.96 57.55 2.64
N ASN A 160 31.82 57.46 3.33
CA ASN A 160 31.16 58.61 3.96
C ASN A 160 31.77 58.98 5.33
N PHE A 161 32.65 58.14 5.89
CA PHE A 161 33.26 58.34 7.22
C PHE A 161 34.26 59.51 7.25
N GLY A 162 34.79 59.93 6.09
CA GLY A 162 35.67 61.09 5.97
C GLY A 162 34.99 62.44 6.25
N PHE A 163 33.66 62.52 6.30
CA PHE A 163 32.92 63.80 6.40
C PHE A 163 32.13 64.03 7.69
N ARG A 164 31.92 63.03 8.58
CA ARG A 164 31.11 63.27 9.79
C ARG A 164 31.39 62.28 10.93
N ARG A 165 32.36 62.62 11.79
CA ARG A 165 32.44 62.06 13.15
C ARG A 165 31.50 62.85 14.06
N THR A 166 30.26 62.41 14.21
CA THR A 166 29.53 62.64 15.46
C THR A 166 28.61 61.46 15.73
N THR A 167 28.72 60.98 16.96
CA THR A 167 28.10 59.82 17.59
C THR A 167 26.59 59.71 17.34
N GLN A 168 26.10 58.47 17.22
CA GLN A 168 25.02 57.89 18.03
C GLN A 168 24.59 56.54 17.42
N THR A 169 24.60 55.52 18.27
CA THR A 169 24.01 54.19 18.05
C THR A 169 22.50 54.31 17.84
N LYS A 170 22.04 54.34 16.58
CA LYS A 170 20.62 54.12 16.25
C LYS A 170 20.53 53.33 14.96
N PHE A 171 20.28 52.02 15.10
CA PHE A 171 20.17 51.06 14.00
C PHE A 171 18.98 51.35 13.06
N PHE A 172 18.09 52.30 13.37
CA PHE A 172 16.83 52.47 12.64
C PHE A 172 16.40 53.87 12.17
N TYR A 173 17.07 55.00 12.49
CA TYR A 173 16.68 56.30 11.88
C TYR A 173 17.81 57.30 11.55
N THR A 174 17.93 57.54 10.23
CA THR A 174 18.05 58.83 9.50
C THR A 174 19.39 59.56 9.44
N ASN A 175 20.23 59.19 8.46
CA ASN A 175 20.70 60.08 7.37
C ASN A 175 21.53 59.27 6.37
N HIS A 176 20.85 58.53 5.51
CA HIS A 176 21.45 57.69 4.47
C HIS A 176 21.55 58.46 3.14
N SER A 177 22.76 58.47 2.55
CA SER A 177 22.99 58.88 1.17
C SER A 177 22.04 58.15 0.20
N LEU A 178 21.70 58.75 -0.95
CA LEU A 178 20.82 58.12 -1.95
C LEU A 178 21.24 56.67 -2.25
N SER A 179 22.54 56.41 -2.37
CA SER A 179 23.10 55.09 -2.61
C SER A 179 22.79 54.06 -1.51
N SER A 180 22.80 54.46 -0.23
CA SER A 180 22.49 53.55 0.88
C SER A 180 20.99 53.27 1.00
N ARG A 181 20.13 54.23 0.61
CA ARG A 181 18.67 54.01 0.51
C ARG A 181 18.32 53.02 -0.61
N ILE A 182 18.98 53.16 -1.77
CA ILE A 182 18.79 52.24 -2.90
C ILE A 182 19.22 50.82 -2.52
N LEU A 183 20.36 50.65 -1.84
CA LEU A 183 20.82 49.34 -1.37
C LEU A 183 19.82 48.71 -0.37
N ILE A 184 19.32 49.49 0.58
CA ILE A 184 18.32 48.98 1.52
C ILE A 184 17.04 48.58 0.76
N ALA A 185 16.55 49.44 -0.14
CA ALA A 185 15.37 49.14 -0.94
C ALA A 185 15.52 47.87 -1.79
N THR A 186 16.67 47.64 -2.40
CA THR A 186 16.92 46.41 -3.18
C THR A 186 16.98 45.17 -2.30
N VAL A 187 17.56 45.25 -1.10
CA VAL A 187 17.55 44.14 -0.13
C VAL A 187 16.13 43.82 0.34
N TRP A 188 15.32 44.84 0.60
CA TRP A 188 13.91 44.67 0.95
C TRP A 188 13.11 43.97 -0.15
N ILE A 189 13.24 44.44 -1.40
CA ILE A 189 12.58 43.83 -2.56
C ILE A 189 13.06 42.39 -2.77
N CYS A 190 14.37 42.14 -2.66
CA CYS A 190 14.94 40.80 -2.78
C CYS A 190 14.39 39.84 -1.71
N SER A 191 14.27 40.29 -0.46
CA SER A 191 13.70 39.50 0.63
C SER A 191 12.23 39.15 0.39
N LEU A 192 11.45 40.07 -0.19
CA LEU A 192 10.05 39.80 -0.54
C LEU A 192 9.93 38.71 -1.60
N PHE A 193 10.76 38.77 -2.65
CA PHE A 193 10.80 37.73 -3.68
C PHE A 193 11.24 36.38 -3.12
N LEU A 194 12.30 36.33 -2.31
CA LEU A 194 12.77 35.09 -1.69
C LEU A 194 11.68 34.42 -0.86
N MET A 195 10.94 35.19 -0.06
CA MET A 195 9.84 34.67 0.75
C MET A 195 8.69 34.13 -0.12
N ALA A 196 8.33 34.84 -1.20
CA ALA A 196 7.29 34.42 -2.13
C ALA A 196 7.65 33.11 -2.84
N PHE A 197 8.87 32.99 -3.35
CA PHE A 197 9.34 31.77 -4.01
C PHE A 197 9.48 30.59 -3.05
N PHE A 198 9.94 30.84 -1.82
CA PHE A 198 10.01 29.80 -0.79
C PHE A 198 8.62 29.24 -0.48
N GLY A 199 7.64 30.12 -0.28
CA GLY A 199 6.25 29.73 -0.05
C GLY A 199 5.66 28.94 -1.22
N ALA A 200 5.89 29.39 -2.45
CA ALA A 200 5.41 28.68 -3.65
C ALA A 200 6.00 27.26 -3.76
N ASN A 201 7.30 27.10 -3.52
CA ASN A 201 7.96 25.79 -3.58
C ASN A 201 7.47 24.85 -2.46
N LEU A 202 7.23 25.38 -1.27
CA LEU A 202 6.71 24.63 -0.14
C LEU A 202 5.27 24.14 -0.42
N VAL A 203 4.42 24.98 -1.02
CA VAL A 203 3.08 24.58 -1.46
C VAL A 203 3.14 23.49 -2.53
N ALA A 204 4.02 23.64 -3.53
CA ALA A 204 4.22 22.64 -4.58
C ALA A 204 4.68 21.29 -4.02
N LEU A 205 5.56 21.32 -3.02
CA LEU A 205 6.08 20.12 -2.36
C LEU A 205 4.99 19.43 -1.51
N PHE A 206 4.10 20.19 -0.85
CA PHE A 206 2.94 19.61 -0.17
C PHE A 206 1.92 19.00 -1.14
N ALA A 207 1.74 19.60 -2.31
CA ALA A 207 0.87 19.07 -3.35
C ALA A 207 1.42 17.77 -3.95
N HIS A 208 2.74 17.60 -4.00
CA HIS A 208 3.36 16.41 -4.55
C HIS A 208 3.42 15.26 -3.53
N GLY A 209 2.35 14.48 -3.46
CA GLY A 209 2.24 13.27 -2.62
C GLY A 209 2.72 11.98 -3.28
N ALA A 210 3.66 12.00 -4.24
CA ALA A 210 4.05 10.77 -4.94
C ALA A 210 4.93 9.88 -4.05
N SER A 211 4.38 8.75 -3.61
CA SER A 211 5.18 7.65 -3.08
C SER A 211 5.89 6.98 -4.25
N LYS A 212 7.23 7.04 -4.28
CA LYS A 212 8.01 6.22 -5.21
C LYS A 212 7.79 4.75 -4.85
N LEU A 213 7.23 3.99 -5.79
CA LEU A 213 7.13 2.54 -5.65
C LEU A 213 8.54 1.94 -5.72
N PRO A 214 8.80 0.82 -5.04
CA PRO A 214 10.11 0.18 -5.05
C PRO A 214 10.48 -0.48 -6.40
N PHE A 215 9.62 -0.38 -7.42
CA PHE A 215 9.81 -0.96 -8.75
C PHE A 215 9.16 -0.08 -9.81
N GLU A 216 9.86 0.12 -10.93
CA GLU A 216 9.37 0.89 -12.08
C GLU A 216 9.01 0.01 -13.29
N SER A 217 9.42 -1.27 -13.30
CA SER A 217 9.23 -2.19 -14.44
C SER A 217 8.73 -3.57 -14.03
N TRP A 218 7.74 -4.09 -14.75
CA TRP A 218 6.96 -5.29 -14.41
C TRP A 218 7.61 -6.65 -14.70
N LEU A 219 8.70 -6.74 -15.47
CA LEU A 219 9.18 -8.02 -16.01
C LEU A 219 10.57 -8.48 -15.55
N PRO A 220 11.64 -7.65 -15.53
CA PRO A 220 12.98 -8.17 -15.24
C PRO A 220 13.18 -8.54 -13.76
N ASN A 221 12.67 -7.71 -12.84
CA ASN A 221 13.03 -7.81 -11.42
C ASN A 221 12.17 -8.82 -10.62
N ILE A 222 10.98 -9.16 -11.11
CA ILE A 222 10.06 -10.10 -10.42
C ILE A 222 10.46 -11.56 -10.66
N LEU A 223 10.99 -11.91 -11.84
CA LEU A 223 11.46 -13.26 -12.13
C LEU A 223 12.64 -13.67 -11.25
N PHE A 224 13.52 -12.72 -10.88
CA PHE A 224 14.60 -12.95 -9.93
C PHE A 224 14.08 -13.34 -8.52
N PHE A 225 12.97 -12.74 -8.08
CA PHE A 225 12.35 -13.11 -6.81
C PHE A 225 11.71 -14.50 -6.83
N LYS A 226 11.14 -14.92 -7.98
CA LYS A 226 10.56 -16.27 -8.14
C LYS A 226 11.60 -17.38 -7.94
N PHE A 227 12.88 -17.12 -8.26
CA PHE A 227 13.98 -18.08 -8.05
C PHE A 227 14.59 -18.04 -6.63
N SER A 228 14.51 -16.93 -5.91
CA SER A 228 15.08 -16.84 -4.56
C SER A 228 14.26 -17.60 -3.50
N TRP A 229 12.94 -17.73 -3.68
CA TRP A 229 12.05 -18.37 -2.71
C TRP A 229 11.84 -19.87 -2.94
N ALA A 230 12.20 -20.41 -4.12
CA ALA A 230 12.11 -21.83 -4.41
C ALA A 230 13.32 -22.66 -3.90
N LYS A 231 14.20 -22.04 -3.09
CA LYS A 231 15.46 -22.65 -2.62
C LYS A 231 15.61 -22.72 -1.10
N ARG A 232 14.49 -22.75 -0.36
CA ARG A 232 14.48 -23.14 1.06
C ARG A 232 13.48 -24.25 1.29
#